data_AF-D3D3L1-F1
#
_entry.id   AF-D3D3L1-F1
#
_cell.length_a   1.000
_cell.length_b   1.000
_cell.length_c   1.000
_cell.angle_alpha   90.00
_cell.angle_beta   90.00
_cell.angle_gamma   90.00
#
_symmetry.space_group_name_H-M   'P 1'
#
loop_
_entity.id
_entity.type
_entity.pdbx_description
1 polymer ?
#
loop_
_entity_poly.entity_id
_entity_poly.type
_entity_poly.pdbx_seq_one_letter_code
_entity_poly.pdbx_strand_id
1 'polypeptide(L)'
;MTDTNTYAFVDADTLDVRIVRGAADTEGTIVGRLDAADVPALSEAADKLLATLGFRSVSDWSAVDGGLFTVVEETAAVPTAG
;
A
#
# COMPACT_ATOMS: atom_id res chain seq x y z
N MET A 1 1.33 -17.61 -15.74
CA MET A 1 0.53 -16.78 -14.82
C MET A 1 1.46 -15.70 -14.34
N THR A 2 1.33 -14.49 -14.88
CA THR A 2 2.03 -13.33 -14.33
C THR A 2 1.15 -12.88 -13.18
N ASP A 3 1.61 -13.00 -11.94
CA ASP A 3 0.86 -12.52 -10.78
C ASP A 3 0.65 -11.00 -10.94
N THR A 4 -0.58 -10.63 -11.33
CA THR A 4 -1.09 -9.26 -11.44
C THR A 4 -1.46 -8.72 -10.06
N ASN A 5 -0.73 -9.10 -9.02
CA ASN A 5 -1.02 -8.62 -7.68
C ASN A 5 -0.52 -7.18 -7.58
N THR A 6 -1.34 -6.34 -6.94
CA THR A 6 -0.95 -4.98 -6.59
C THR A 6 -0.37 -5.00 -5.20
N TYR A 7 0.68 -4.22 -4.99
CA TYR A 7 1.38 -4.18 -3.71
C TYR A 7 1.51 -2.75 -3.24
N ALA A 8 1.46 -2.55 -1.93
CA ALA A 8 1.83 -1.30 -1.30
C ALA A 8 3.16 -1.47 -0.58
N PHE A 9 4.05 -0.52 -0.80
CA PHE A 9 5.33 -0.42 -0.12
C PHE A 9 5.41 0.91 0.60
N VAL A 10 5.93 0.91 1.83
CA VAL A 10 6.19 2.10 2.60
C VAL A 10 7.67 2.16 2.88
N ASP A 11 8.30 3.22 2.39
CA ASP A 11 9.72 3.49 2.61
C ASP A 11 9.94 3.92 4.06
N ALA A 12 10.84 3.24 4.80
CA ALA A 12 11.07 3.56 6.20
C ALA A 12 11.89 4.85 6.40
N ASP A 13 12.70 5.23 5.40
CA ASP A 13 13.57 6.40 5.46
C ASP A 13 12.82 7.68 5.05
N THR A 14 11.99 7.60 4.01
CA THR A 14 11.24 8.75 3.48
C THR A 14 9.76 8.78 3.89
N LEU A 15 9.25 7.68 4.45
CA LEU A 15 7.83 7.50 4.79
C LEU A 15 6.89 7.62 3.58
N ASP A 16 7.42 7.47 2.37
CA ASP A 16 6.61 7.52 1.16
C ASP A 16 5.91 6.18 0.93
N VAL A 17 4.60 6.25 0.64
CA VAL A 17 3.77 5.10 0.27
C VAL A 17 3.73 4.99 -1.25
N ARG A 18 4.10 3.82 -1.76
CA ARG A 18 4.13 3.48 -3.18
C ARG A 18 3.17 2.35 -3.47
N ILE A 19 2.43 2.45 -4.57
CA ILE A 19 1.61 1.37 -5.10
C ILE A 19 2.30 0.81 -6.34
N VAL A 20 2.63 -0.48 -6.31
CA VAL A 20 3.28 -1.24 -7.39
C VAL A 20 2.22 -2.15 -8.01
N ARG A 21 1.88 -1.93 -9.29
CA ARG A 21 0.89 -2.75 -10.02
C ARG A 21 1.61 -3.82 -10.85
N GLY A 22 1.89 -4.97 -10.25
CA GLY A 22 2.55 -6.10 -10.90
C GLY A 22 4.02 -5.83 -11.29
N ALA A 23 4.68 -6.83 -11.88
CA ALA A 23 6.11 -6.78 -12.20
C ALA A 23 6.52 -5.69 -13.21
N ALA A 24 5.57 -5.19 -14.01
CA ALA A 24 5.81 -4.16 -15.01
C ALA A 24 5.97 -2.75 -14.39
N ASP A 25 5.43 -2.53 -13.20
CA ASP A 25 5.45 -1.24 -12.50
C ASP A 25 6.48 -1.29 -11.37
N THR A 26 7.73 -1.66 -11.69
CA THR A 26 8.76 -2.04 -10.72
C THR A 26 9.13 -0.91 -9.75
N GLU A 27 8.97 0.34 -10.17
CA GLU A 27 9.25 1.53 -9.35
C GLU A 27 8.07 1.91 -8.44
N GLY A 28 6.84 1.53 -8.80
CA GLY A 28 5.62 1.93 -8.13
C GLY A 28 5.32 3.41 -8.22
N THR A 29 4.04 3.78 -8.16
CA THR A 29 3.63 5.19 -8.08
C THR A 29 3.59 5.63 -6.63
N ILE A 30 4.27 6.73 -6.28
CA ILE A 30 4.12 7.37 -4.96
C ILE A 30 2.72 7.98 -4.88
N VAL A 31 1.94 7.50 -3.93
CA VAL A 31 0.55 7.92 -3.72
C VAL A 31 0.38 8.84 -2.51
N GLY A 32 1.40 8.93 -1.65
CA GLY A 32 1.40 9.85 -0.52
C GLY A 32 2.61 9.64 0.36
N ARG A 33 2.71 10.47 1.40
CA ARG A 33 3.73 10.41 2.45
C ARG A 33 3.05 10.33 3.79
N LEU A 34 3.57 9.47 4.67
CA LEU A 34 3.11 9.32 6.03
C LEU A 34 3.94 10.19 6.97
N ASP A 35 3.30 10.65 8.03
CA ASP A 35 3.94 11.28 9.17
C ASP A 35 3.70 10.36 10.36
N ALA A 36 4.68 9.49 10.65
CA ALA A 36 4.57 8.46 11.67
C ALA A 36 5.92 8.26 12.38
N ALA A 37 5.87 8.14 13.71
CA ALA A 37 7.06 8.05 14.55
C ALA A 37 7.59 6.60 14.73
N ASP A 38 6.73 5.60 14.55
CA ASP A 38 7.03 4.19 14.84
C ASP A 38 6.39 3.23 13.82
N VAL A 39 6.98 2.05 13.65
CA VAL A 39 6.55 0.99 12.71
C VAL A 39 5.06 0.58 12.82
N PRO A 40 4.49 0.32 14.02
CA PRO A 40 3.05 0.00 14.13
C PRO A 40 2.13 1.19 13.78
N ALA A 41 2.59 2.43 13.98
CA ALA A 41 1.84 3.61 13.53
C ALA A 41 1.92 3.79 12.00
N LEU A 42 3.04 3.36 11.41
CA LEU A 42 3.31 3.36 9.98
C LEU A 42 2.34 2.46 9.20
N SER A 43 2.13 1.21 9.63
CA SER A 43 1.18 0.29 8.97
C SER A 43 -0.27 0.78 9.08
N GLU A 44 -0.68 1.31 10.23
CA GLU A 44 -2.01 1.87 10.43
C GLU A 44 -2.23 3.13 9.57
N ALA A 45 -1.25 4.02 9.50
CA ALA A 45 -1.32 5.22 8.68
C ALA A 45 -1.34 4.88 7.18
N ALA A 46 -0.56 3.88 6.76
CA ALA A 46 -0.57 3.38 5.39
C ALA A 46 -1.94 2.80 5.01
N ASP A 47 -2.54 1.99 5.88
CA ASP A 47 -3.85 1.38 5.64
C ASP A 47 -4.96 2.44 5.50
N LYS A 48 -4.95 3.49 6.35
CA LYS A 48 -5.87 4.63 6.24
C LYS A 48 -5.71 5.39 4.92
N LEU A 49 -4.47 5.60 4.48
CA LEU A 49 -4.19 6.27 3.20
C LEU A 49 -4.70 5.41 2.03
N LEU A 50 -4.38 4.12 2.03
CA LEU A 50 -4.82 3.16 1.02
C LEU A 50 -6.34 3.09 0.95
N ALA A 51 -7.03 3.02 2.08
CA ALA A 51 -8.50 3.01 2.14
C ALA A 51 -9.11 4.28 1.51
N THR A 52 -8.49 5.44 1.72
CA THR A 52 -8.92 6.71 1.10
C THR A 52 -8.76 6.69 -0.42
N LEU A 53 -7.77 5.96 -0.92
CA LEU A 53 -7.50 5.78 -2.34
C LEU A 53 -8.30 4.63 -2.97
N GLY A 54 -9.12 3.92 -2.18
CA GLY A 54 -9.87 2.76 -2.64
C GLY A 54 -9.01 1.51 -2.78
N PHE A 55 -7.99 1.34 -1.93
CA PHE A 55 -7.22 0.11 -1.78
C PHE A 55 -7.44 -0.48 -0.40
N ARG A 56 -7.43 -1.81 -0.32
CA ARG A 56 -7.40 -2.53 0.96
C ARG A 56 -6.20 -3.47 1.00
N SER A 57 -5.57 -3.55 2.17
CA SER A 57 -4.57 -4.57 2.46
C SER A 57 -5.26 -5.94 2.53
N VAL A 58 -4.76 -6.92 1.78
CA VAL A 58 -5.25 -8.32 1.83
C VAL A 58 -4.26 -9.29 2.42
N SER A 59 -3.08 -8.78 2.75
CA SER A 59 -2.05 -9.49 3.50
C SER A 59 -1.62 -8.64 4.69
N ASP A 60 -0.99 -9.29 5.66
CA ASP A 60 -0.39 -8.57 6.79
C ASP A 60 0.83 -7.77 6.32
N TRP A 61 1.08 -6.64 6.98
CA TRP A 61 2.24 -5.80 6.68
C TRP A 61 3.53 -6.52 7.10
N SER A 62 4.32 -6.89 6.12
CA SER A 62 5.60 -7.57 6.32
C SER A 62 6.74 -6.56 6.27
N ALA A 63 7.62 -6.59 7.27
CA ALA A 63 8.87 -5.83 7.23
C ALA A 63 9.82 -6.43 6.21
N VAL A 64 10.35 -5.59 5.32
CA VAL A 64 11.33 -5.94 4.29
C VAL A 64 12.52 -4.98 4.39
N ASP A 65 13.58 -5.25 3.63
CA ASP A 65 14.71 -4.34 3.54
C ASP A 65 14.23 -2.96 3.02
N GLY A 66 14.46 -1.91 3.82
CA GLY A 66 14.08 -0.53 3.49
C GLY A 66 12.63 -0.14 3.80
N GLY A 67 11.78 -1.00 4.39
CA GLY A 67 10.38 -0.60 4.59
C GLY A 67 9.39 -1.67 5.05
N LEU A 68 8.11 -1.31 4.88
CA LEU A 68 6.99 -2.22 5.06
C LEU A 68 6.36 -2.54 3.71
N PHE A 69 5.91 -3.78 3.55
CA PHE A 69 5.30 -4.27 2.34
C PHE A 69 4.00 -5.00 2.66
N THR A 70 2.97 -4.78 1.85
CA THR A 70 1.76 -5.59 1.86
C THR A 70 1.18 -5.78 0.46
N VAL A 71 0.41 -6.85 0.29
CA VAL A 71 -0.41 -7.06 -0.90
C VAL A 71 -1.71 -6.28 -0.73
N VAL A 72 -2.09 -5.50 -1.75
CA VAL A 72 -3.32 -4.72 -1.76
C VAL A 72 -4.20 -5.09 -2.94
N GLU A 73 -5.50 -4.93 -2.76
CA GLU A 73 -6.49 -5.02 -3.83
C GLU A 73 -7.20 -3.67 -3.99
N GLU A 74 -7.47 -3.28 -5.23
CA GLU A 74 -8.32 -2.13 -5.52
C GLU A 74 -9.75 -2.49 -5.11
N THR A 75 -10.26 -1.82 -4.09
CA THR A 75 -11.68 -1.90 -3.73
C THR A 75 -12.43 -1.06 -4.73
N ALA A 76 -13.01 -1.69 -5.74
CA ALA A 76 -13.99 -1.03 -6.60
C ALA A 76 -15.01 -0.31 -5.70
N ALA A 77 -15.30 0.96 -6.00
CA ALA A 77 -16.34 1.70 -5.29
C ALA A 77 -17.60 0.82 -5.30
N VAL A 78 -18.04 0.39 -4.11
CA VAL A 78 -19.28 -0.38 -3.98
C VAL A 78 -20.34 0.46 -4.69
N PRO A 79 -20.98 -0.02 -5.77
CA PRO A 79 -22.13 0.71 -6.29
C PRO A 79 -23.12 0.72 -5.13
N THR A 80 -23.36 1.90 -4.55
CA THR A 80 -24.49 2.13 -3.67
C THR A 80 -25.73 1.93 -4.51
N ALA A 81 -26.15 0.67 -4.64
CA ALA A 81 -27.47 0.30 -5.09
C ALA A 81 -28.45 0.67 -3.98
N GLY A 82 -29.37 1.59 -4.26
CA GLY A 82 -30.45 1.99 -3.37
C GLY A 82 -30.99 3.36 -3.71
#